data_AF-A0A090QBY3-F1
#
_entry.id   AF-A0A090QBY3-F1
#
_cell.length_a   1.000
_cell.length_b   1.000
_cell.length_c   1.000
_cell.angle_alpha   90.00
_cell.angle_beta   90.00
_cell.angle_gamma   90.00
#
_symmetry.space_group_name_H-M   'P 1'
#
loop_
_entity.id
_entity.type
_entity.pdbx_description
1 polymer ?
#
loop_
_entity_poly.entity_id
_entity_poly.type
_entity_poly.pdbx_seq_one_letter_code
_entity_poly.pdbx_strand_id
1 'polypeptide(L)'
;MGHGAEGMKYRFQWNFPILFSQHEPNKLYAFSNNVHVTTNEGQSWETISPDLTRNDPTKLVSSGGPITQDNTSVEYYCTIFAAAESPLNAGELWIGSDDGLIHLSKDGGKNWSNITPKGLPEWAQINSIEPSRYDAATCYVAATRYKLGDFTPYLYRTTDYGKSWKKITNGIPSEHFSRVVREDDQVQGMLYAGTETGLYISTDDGKSWKSFQMNLPIVPVTDLAVKDNNLIIATQGRSLWIHDDLGLVREAFSSSLSRKQDENKLFKPKTSYRMAGNGRAGSLTAGANHPAGVQVYFYIPTLKEKDSVSLSFYDSKNELIKSYANYDKKNKLKVKEGANSFNWNTVYDGAEKLPGMILWWANMSGPKAVPGSYKVELSVNGKKESQPITIISAPNTEASDADMLAQFNYVNEVNATVDKAHKSIKNIRAFNKKLSAFEALYGDREEQGVKDMIAMSKEMKKKFSEVEKALYQTKNRSGQDPLNFPIRLTNKLAHLNSLAQIGDFAPTSQSIEVKDELTAEIEKQLAIFDQVLQSDIKKFNEQFNALNLEYLVIEKEKK
;
A
#
# COMPACT_ATOMS: atom_id res chain seq x y z
N MET A 1 -21.42 -42.34 16.21
CA MET A 1 -20.00 -42.75 16.38
C MET A 1 -19.97 -44.27 16.55
N GLY A 2 -19.09 -44.98 15.83
CA GLY A 2 -19.01 -46.45 15.88
C GLY A 2 -19.92 -47.23 14.91
N HIS A 3 -20.75 -46.54 14.13
CA HIS A 3 -21.55 -47.11 13.04
C HIS A 3 -21.18 -46.44 11.72
N GLY A 4 -21.26 -47.18 10.62
CA GLY A 4 -21.19 -46.59 9.29
C GLY A 4 -22.34 -45.62 9.02
N ALA A 5 -22.25 -44.92 7.91
CA ALA A 5 -23.23 -43.93 7.48
C ALA A 5 -24.62 -44.53 7.20
N GLU A 6 -24.73 -45.86 7.03
CA GLU A 6 -26.02 -46.56 6.87
C GLU A 6 -26.92 -46.42 8.11
N GLY A 7 -26.32 -46.20 9.29
CA GLY A 7 -27.06 -45.97 10.53
C GLY A 7 -27.54 -44.52 10.71
N MET A 8 -27.22 -43.62 9.79
CA MET A 8 -27.45 -42.17 9.94
C MET A 8 -28.54 -41.67 9.00
N LYS A 9 -29.57 -41.04 9.55
CA LYS A 9 -30.59 -40.32 8.75
C LYS A 9 -29.98 -39.12 8.03
N TYR A 10 -29.18 -38.33 8.75
CA TYR A 10 -28.45 -37.18 8.22
C TYR A 10 -26.95 -37.44 8.34
N ARG A 11 -26.27 -37.48 7.20
CA ARG A 11 -24.85 -37.78 7.09
C ARG A 11 -24.05 -36.48 7.04
N PHE A 12 -23.43 -36.13 8.15
CA PHE A 12 -22.51 -34.99 8.23
C PHE A 12 -21.06 -35.48 8.18
N GLN A 13 -20.26 -34.89 7.30
CA GLN A 13 -18.80 -34.96 7.34
C GLN A 13 -18.29 -33.93 8.37
N TRP A 14 -17.10 -34.08 8.96
CA TRP A 14 -16.47 -33.06 9.81
C TRP A 14 -16.32 -31.66 9.17
N ASN A 15 -16.22 -31.58 7.85
CA ASN A 15 -16.05 -30.36 7.08
C ASN A 15 -17.31 -30.00 6.28
N PHE A 16 -18.47 -30.45 6.74
CA PHE A 16 -19.74 -30.16 6.11
C PHE A 16 -19.93 -28.65 5.88
N PRO A 17 -20.46 -28.23 4.72
CA PRO A 17 -20.68 -26.82 4.45
C PRO A 17 -21.63 -26.19 5.48
N ILE A 18 -21.34 -24.93 5.81
CA ILE A 18 -22.23 -24.04 6.56
C ILE A 18 -22.15 -22.69 5.86
N LEU A 19 -23.29 -22.06 5.55
CA LEU A 19 -23.32 -20.74 4.93
C LEU A 19 -24.41 -19.86 5.51
N PHE A 20 -24.06 -18.61 5.81
CA PHE A 20 -25.04 -17.56 6.07
C PHE A 20 -25.58 -17.04 4.74
N SER A 21 -26.89 -16.77 4.68
CA SER A 21 -27.46 -16.15 3.50
C SER A 21 -26.89 -14.75 3.30
N GLN A 22 -26.56 -14.43 2.06
CA GLN A 22 -26.12 -13.08 1.70
C GLN A 22 -27.29 -12.09 1.60
N HIS A 23 -28.51 -12.62 1.50
CA HIS A 23 -29.74 -11.84 1.33
C HIS A 23 -30.52 -11.70 2.64
N GLU A 24 -30.39 -12.66 3.55
CA GLU A 24 -31.13 -12.70 4.83
C GLU A 24 -30.17 -12.98 6.00
N PRO A 25 -29.68 -11.95 6.72
CA PRO A 25 -28.61 -12.11 7.72
C PRO A 25 -28.88 -13.11 8.86
N ASN A 26 -30.14 -13.35 9.20
CA ASN A 26 -30.52 -14.31 10.24
C ASN A 26 -30.64 -15.76 9.71
N LYS A 27 -30.58 -15.96 8.39
CA LYS A 27 -30.72 -17.27 7.76
C LYS A 27 -29.38 -17.96 7.64
N LEU A 28 -29.30 -19.17 8.17
CA LEU A 28 -28.13 -20.03 8.14
C LEU A 28 -28.51 -21.39 7.55
N TYR A 29 -27.70 -21.89 6.62
CA TYR A 29 -27.85 -23.22 6.05
C TYR A 29 -26.74 -24.16 6.56
N ALA A 30 -27.10 -25.41 6.78
CA ALA A 30 -26.19 -26.50 7.09
C ALA A 30 -26.47 -27.69 6.16
N PHE A 31 -25.43 -28.43 5.78
CA PHE A 31 -25.52 -29.39 4.69
C PHE A 31 -25.04 -30.78 5.13
N SER A 32 -25.95 -31.75 5.18
CA SER A 32 -25.64 -33.17 5.38
C SER A 32 -25.64 -33.89 4.03
N ASN A 33 -26.32 -35.02 3.88
CA ASN A 33 -26.87 -35.47 2.60
C ASN A 33 -28.12 -34.67 2.17
N ASN A 34 -28.70 -33.89 3.09
CA ASN A 34 -29.81 -32.96 2.87
C ASN A 34 -29.39 -31.51 3.16
N VAL A 35 -30.22 -30.56 2.73
CA VAL A 35 -30.10 -29.14 3.05
C VAL A 35 -30.99 -28.81 4.25
N HIS A 36 -30.40 -28.16 5.25
CA HIS A 36 -31.07 -27.71 6.46
C HIS A 36 -31.00 -26.19 6.56
N VAL A 37 -32.04 -25.55 7.07
CA VAL A 37 -32.09 -24.09 7.26
C VAL A 37 -32.58 -23.74 8.66
N THR A 38 -32.02 -22.69 9.22
CA THR A 38 -32.47 -22.06 10.47
C THR A 38 -32.52 -20.54 10.29
N THR A 39 -33.42 -19.89 11.01
CA THR A 39 -33.54 -18.42 11.09
C THR A 39 -33.47 -17.89 12.54
N ASN A 40 -33.18 -18.78 13.49
CA ASN A 40 -33.18 -18.51 14.93
C ASN A 40 -31.90 -19.02 15.60
N GLU A 41 -30.76 -18.72 14.98
CA GLU A 41 -29.42 -19.05 15.52
C GLU A 41 -29.21 -20.55 15.77
N GLY A 42 -29.89 -21.41 15.01
CA GLY A 42 -29.76 -22.87 15.12
C GLY A 42 -30.58 -23.51 16.24
N GLN A 43 -31.50 -22.77 16.88
CA GLN A 43 -32.41 -23.35 17.88
C GLN A 43 -33.39 -24.37 17.27
N SER A 44 -33.79 -24.17 16.02
CA SER A 44 -34.58 -25.14 15.25
C SER A 44 -34.16 -25.18 13.79
N TRP A 45 -34.30 -26.35 13.16
CA TRP A 45 -33.89 -26.59 11.78
C TRP A 45 -35.03 -27.18 10.94
N GLU A 46 -35.22 -26.65 9.74
CA GLU A 46 -36.10 -27.20 8.71
C GLU A 46 -35.24 -27.91 7.65
N THR A 47 -35.61 -29.14 7.27
CA THR A 47 -34.98 -29.83 6.14
C THR A 47 -35.74 -29.48 4.86
N ILE A 48 -35.04 -28.81 3.93
CA ILE A 48 -35.61 -28.26 2.69
C ILE A 48 -35.12 -29.00 1.44
N SER A 49 -34.69 -30.25 1.56
CA SER A 49 -34.33 -31.07 0.39
C SER A 49 -34.53 -32.56 0.64
N PRO A 50 -34.68 -33.38 -0.42
CA PRO A 50 -34.42 -34.81 -0.33
C PRO A 50 -32.92 -35.08 -0.14
N ASP A 51 -32.53 -36.36 -0.08
CA ASP A 51 -31.12 -36.74 -0.20
C ASP A 51 -30.62 -36.34 -1.60
N LEU A 52 -29.61 -35.47 -1.65
CA LEU A 52 -29.08 -34.91 -2.90
C LEU A 52 -27.77 -35.59 -3.34
N THR A 53 -27.48 -36.78 -2.83
CA THR A 53 -26.27 -37.55 -3.15
C THR A 53 -26.63 -38.85 -3.88
N ARG A 54 -25.64 -39.62 -4.34
CA ARG A 54 -25.87 -40.93 -4.97
C ARG A 54 -26.48 -41.93 -3.99
N ASN A 55 -26.22 -41.75 -2.69
CA ASN A 55 -26.75 -42.59 -1.62
C ASN A 55 -26.52 -44.10 -1.88
N ASP A 56 -25.33 -44.45 -2.39
CA ASP A 56 -25.00 -45.84 -2.73
C ASP A 56 -24.77 -46.65 -1.44
N PRO A 57 -25.64 -47.64 -1.12
CA PRO A 57 -25.55 -48.37 0.14
C PRO A 57 -24.20 -49.10 0.33
N THR A 58 -23.52 -49.46 -0.76
CA THR A 58 -22.22 -50.13 -0.69
C THR A 58 -21.10 -49.22 -0.19
N LYS A 59 -21.33 -47.90 -0.21
CA LYS A 59 -20.37 -46.88 0.25
C LYS A 59 -20.73 -46.29 1.61
N LEU A 60 -21.90 -46.61 2.14
CA LEU A 60 -22.35 -46.12 3.44
C LEU A 60 -21.86 -46.97 4.60
N VAL A 61 -21.38 -48.19 4.33
CA VAL A 61 -20.98 -49.19 5.33
C VAL A 61 -19.92 -48.70 6.31
N SER A 62 -19.77 -49.43 7.41
CA SER A 62 -18.69 -49.27 8.38
C SER A 62 -17.30 -49.16 7.71
N SER A 63 -16.56 -48.12 8.06
CA SER A 63 -15.20 -47.84 7.56
C SER A 63 -14.13 -48.47 8.48
N GLY A 64 -12.90 -48.63 7.99
CA GLY A 64 -11.77 -49.23 8.72
C GLY A 64 -11.43 -50.69 8.35
N GLY A 65 -12.22 -51.29 7.46
CA GLY A 65 -11.95 -52.63 6.92
C GLY A 65 -12.11 -53.74 7.97
N PRO A 66 -11.51 -54.93 7.77
CA PRO A 66 -11.80 -56.09 8.61
C PRO A 66 -11.11 -56.08 9.98
N ILE A 67 -10.11 -55.22 10.21
CA ILE A 67 -9.24 -55.27 11.39
C ILE A 67 -9.66 -54.25 12.45
N THR A 68 -9.82 -52.98 12.09
CA THR A 68 -10.14 -51.92 13.04
C THR A 68 -11.13 -50.97 12.41
N GLN A 69 -12.36 -50.96 12.91
CA GLN A 69 -13.37 -50.03 12.43
C GLN A 69 -12.97 -48.60 12.79
N ASP A 70 -13.18 -47.68 11.85
CA ASP A 70 -12.89 -46.25 11.99
C ASP A 70 -14.11 -45.45 11.51
N ASN A 71 -15.05 -45.22 12.45
CA ASN A 71 -16.35 -44.60 12.20
C ASN A 71 -16.51 -43.33 13.04
N THR A 72 -15.72 -42.31 12.69
CA THR A 72 -15.66 -41.01 13.38
C THR A 72 -16.46 -39.93 12.66
N SER A 73 -17.07 -40.27 11.51
CA SER A 73 -17.77 -39.42 10.52
C SER A 73 -16.87 -38.65 9.56
N VAL A 74 -15.54 -38.67 9.72
CA VAL A 74 -14.60 -38.20 8.70
C VAL A 74 -14.71 -39.04 7.43
N GLU A 75 -15.02 -40.31 7.61
CA GLU A 75 -15.06 -41.35 6.58
C GLU A 75 -16.44 -41.43 5.90
N TYR A 76 -17.43 -40.70 6.40
CA TYR A 76 -18.76 -40.69 5.80
C TYR A 76 -18.69 -40.13 4.38
N TYR A 77 -19.23 -40.92 3.47
CA TYR A 77 -19.31 -40.63 2.05
C TYR A 77 -20.78 -40.46 1.64
N CYS A 78 -21.02 -39.98 0.41
CA CYS A 78 -22.35 -39.61 -0.06
C CYS A 78 -22.95 -38.47 0.78
N THR A 79 -22.18 -37.41 0.96
CA THR A 79 -22.52 -36.17 1.69
C THR A 79 -22.45 -34.95 0.77
N ILE A 80 -23.21 -33.89 1.06
CA ILE A 80 -23.03 -32.59 0.42
C ILE A 80 -21.72 -31.99 0.95
N PHE A 81 -20.84 -31.60 0.03
CA PHE A 81 -19.46 -31.22 0.33
C PHE A 81 -19.12 -29.80 -0.11
N ALA A 82 -19.88 -29.23 -1.04
CA ALA A 82 -19.81 -27.84 -1.45
C ALA A 82 -21.22 -27.27 -1.62
N ALA A 83 -21.42 -26.03 -1.19
CA ALA A 83 -22.69 -25.33 -1.35
C ALA A 83 -22.47 -23.82 -1.47
N ALA A 84 -23.32 -23.17 -2.25
CA ALA A 84 -23.35 -21.72 -2.38
C ALA A 84 -24.77 -21.21 -2.63
N GLU A 85 -25.11 -20.07 -2.04
CA GLU A 85 -26.28 -19.28 -2.44
C GLU A 85 -25.84 -18.29 -3.53
N SER A 86 -26.69 -18.08 -4.53
CA SER A 86 -26.44 -17.09 -5.58
C SER A 86 -26.30 -15.69 -4.97
N PRO A 87 -25.24 -14.93 -5.31
CA PRO A 87 -25.12 -13.54 -4.88
C PRO A 87 -26.17 -12.62 -5.54
N LEU A 88 -26.83 -13.08 -6.61
CA LEU A 88 -27.81 -12.31 -7.37
C LEU A 88 -29.26 -12.63 -7.01
N ASN A 89 -29.54 -13.88 -6.65
CA ASN A 89 -30.90 -14.37 -6.42
C ASN A 89 -31.04 -15.03 -5.05
N ALA A 90 -31.85 -14.44 -4.17
CA ALA A 90 -32.19 -15.02 -2.87
C ALA A 90 -32.86 -16.40 -3.04
N GLY A 91 -32.40 -17.39 -2.29
CA GLY A 91 -32.94 -18.76 -2.33
C GLY A 91 -32.57 -19.58 -3.57
N GLU A 92 -31.71 -19.08 -4.46
CA GLU A 92 -31.08 -19.89 -5.50
C GLU A 92 -29.85 -20.60 -4.92
N LEU A 93 -29.92 -21.93 -4.80
CA LEU A 93 -28.93 -22.75 -4.11
C LEU A 93 -28.28 -23.73 -5.07
N TRP A 94 -26.95 -23.70 -5.11
CA TRP A 94 -26.11 -24.62 -5.87
C TRP A 94 -25.37 -25.53 -4.90
N ILE A 95 -25.52 -26.84 -5.05
CA ILE A 95 -24.93 -27.82 -4.13
C ILE A 95 -24.18 -28.91 -4.90
N GLY A 96 -23.10 -29.42 -4.29
CA GLY A 96 -22.25 -30.46 -4.84
C GLY A 96 -21.90 -31.47 -3.77
N SER A 97 -21.94 -32.76 -4.12
CA SER A 97 -21.62 -33.86 -3.21
C SER A 97 -20.19 -34.36 -3.36
N ASP A 98 -19.71 -35.09 -2.36
CA ASP A 98 -18.44 -35.82 -2.41
C ASP A 98 -18.47 -37.05 -3.35
N ASP A 99 -19.65 -37.46 -3.81
CA ASP A 99 -19.90 -38.53 -4.78
C ASP A 99 -20.22 -38.03 -6.21
N GLY A 100 -20.14 -36.73 -6.44
CA GLY A 100 -20.06 -36.13 -7.77
C GLY A 100 -21.37 -35.70 -8.38
N LEU A 101 -22.44 -35.59 -7.60
CA LEU A 101 -23.68 -34.96 -8.04
C LEU A 101 -23.67 -33.46 -7.80
N ILE A 102 -24.29 -32.72 -8.71
CA ILE A 102 -24.54 -31.28 -8.58
C ILE A 102 -26.04 -31.06 -8.73
N HIS A 103 -26.63 -30.33 -7.78
CA HIS A 103 -28.04 -29.95 -7.85
C HIS A 103 -28.23 -28.44 -7.73
N LEU A 104 -29.33 -27.97 -8.33
CA LEU A 104 -29.76 -26.59 -8.28
C LEU A 104 -31.20 -26.51 -7.76
N SER A 105 -31.44 -25.59 -6.83
CA SER A 105 -32.76 -25.07 -6.49
C SER A 105 -32.82 -23.59 -6.83
N LYS A 106 -33.97 -23.13 -7.32
CA LYS A 106 -34.22 -21.71 -7.64
C LYS A 106 -35.31 -21.07 -6.77
N ASP A 107 -35.79 -21.80 -5.77
CA ASP A 107 -37.01 -21.45 -5.02
C ASP A 107 -36.88 -21.74 -3.51
N GLY A 108 -35.65 -21.60 -2.99
CA GLY A 108 -35.37 -21.75 -1.56
C GLY A 108 -35.42 -23.19 -1.08
N GLY A 109 -35.11 -24.16 -1.95
CA GLY A 109 -35.10 -25.59 -1.65
C GLY A 109 -36.41 -26.33 -1.89
N LYS A 110 -37.46 -25.67 -2.38
CA LYS A 110 -38.75 -26.35 -2.62
C LYS A 110 -38.65 -27.38 -3.74
N ASN A 111 -37.91 -27.06 -4.80
CA ASN A 111 -37.64 -27.95 -5.92
C ASN A 111 -36.14 -28.03 -6.21
N TRP A 112 -35.69 -29.23 -6.60
CA TRP A 112 -34.29 -29.54 -6.90
C TRP A 112 -34.15 -30.23 -8.25
N SER A 113 -33.17 -29.81 -9.05
CA SER A 113 -32.82 -30.43 -10.33
C SER A 113 -31.39 -30.94 -10.31
N ASN A 114 -31.18 -32.20 -10.71
CA ASN A 114 -29.83 -32.73 -10.95
C ASN A 114 -29.28 -32.14 -12.25
N ILE A 115 -28.19 -31.40 -12.13
CA ILE A 115 -27.54 -30.66 -13.22
C ILE A 115 -26.09 -31.11 -13.41
N THR A 116 -25.77 -32.35 -13.04
CA THR A 116 -24.40 -32.88 -13.08
C THR A 116 -23.83 -32.88 -14.51
N PRO A 117 -22.60 -32.36 -14.74
CA PRO A 117 -21.96 -32.41 -16.04
C PRO A 117 -21.77 -33.84 -16.54
N LYS A 118 -22.25 -34.16 -17.75
CA LYS A 118 -22.10 -35.51 -18.34
C LYS A 118 -20.65 -35.97 -18.53
N GLY A 119 -19.71 -35.03 -18.65
CA GLY A 119 -18.28 -35.30 -18.80
C GLY A 119 -17.51 -35.42 -17.48
N LEU A 120 -18.16 -35.20 -16.33
CA LEU A 120 -17.53 -35.39 -15.02
C LEU A 120 -17.53 -36.89 -14.70
N PRO A 121 -16.36 -37.51 -14.45
CA PRO A 121 -16.34 -38.92 -14.08
C PRO A 121 -17.04 -39.16 -12.76
N GLU A 122 -17.66 -40.34 -12.61
CA GLU A 122 -18.32 -40.71 -11.37
C GLU A 122 -17.35 -40.71 -10.18
N TRP A 123 -17.91 -40.47 -8.99
CA TRP A 123 -17.18 -40.43 -7.72
C TRP A 123 -16.15 -39.29 -7.62
N ALA A 124 -16.28 -38.26 -8.47
CA ALA A 124 -15.56 -37.02 -8.30
C ALA A 124 -16.11 -36.26 -7.08
N GLN A 125 -15.24 -35.80 -6.22
CA GLN A 125 -15.64 -34.91 -5.13
C GLN A 125 -15.81 -33.50 -5.68
N ILE A 126 -17.00 -32.92 -5.53
CA ILE A 126 -17.20 -31.49 -5.77
C ILE A 126 -16.59 -30.72 -4.61
N ASN A 127 -15.52 -29.99 -4.88
CA ASN A 127 -14.73 -29.33 -3.83
C ASN A 127 -15.02 -27.83 -3.72
N SER A 128 -15.58 -27.23 -4.78
CA SER A 128 -15.97 -25.81 -4.78
C SER A 128 -17.07 -25.54 -5.80
N ILE A 129 -17.99 -24.65 -5.45
CA ILE A 129 -19.07 -24.12 -6.31
C ILE A 129 -19.05 -22.60 -6.18
N GLU A 130 -19.09 -21.90 -7.30
CA GLU A 130 -19.06 -20.44 -7.39
C GLU A 130 -20.15 -19.97 -8.37
N PRO A 131 -21.37 -19.68 -7.90
CA PRO A 131 -22.39 -19.00 -8.68
C PRO A 131 -21.90 -17.59 -9.03
N SER A 132 -22.08 -17.17 -10.28
CA SER A 132 -21.54 -15.89 -10.73
C SER A 132 -22.26 -14.71 -10.08
N ARG A 133 -21.48 -13.68 -9.77
CA ARG A 133 -21.99 -12.37 -9.31
C ARG A 133 -22.36 -11.43 -10.44
N TYR A 134 -22.11 -11.82 -11.69
CA TYR A 134 -22.42 -11.00 -12.87
C TYR A 134 -23.56 -11.57 -13.72
N ASP A 135 -23.78 -12.89 -13.68
CA ASP A 135 -24.83 -13.54 -14.45
C ASP A 135 -25.46 -14.70 -13.68
N ALA A 136 -26.76 -14.61 -13.40
CA ALA A 136 -27.47 -15.58 -12.58
C ALA A 136 -27.50 -17.00 -13.17
N ALA A 137 -27.35 -17.17 -14.49
CA ALA A 137 -27.33 -18.48 -15.13
C ALA A 137 -25.94 -19.14 -15.12
N THR A 138 -24.91 -18.39 -14.70
CA THR A 138 -23.51 -18.81 -14.73
C THR A 138 -23.06 -19.36 -13.39
N CYS A 139 -22.37 -20.49 -13.42
CA CYS A 139 -21.72 -21.08 -12.26
C CYS A 139 -20.41 -21.76 -12.67
N TYR A 140 -19.41 -21.65 -11.80
CA TYR A 140 -18.12 -22.33 -11.94
C TYR A 140 -18.00 -23.41 -10.85
N VAL A 141 -17.37 -24.54 -11.20
CA VAL A 141 -17.24 -25.69 -10.30
C VAL A 141 -15.83 -26.25 -10.37
N ALA A 142 -15.24 -26.57 -9.22
CA ALA A 142 -14.03 -27.36 -9.10
C ALA A 142 -14.34 -28.73 -8.52
N ALA A 143 -13.86 -29.78 -9.19
CA ALA A 143 -13.96 -31.16 -8.72
C ALA A 143 -12.57 -31.83 -8.68
N THR A 144 -12.46 -32.92 -7.92
CA THR A 144 -11.22 -33.71 -7.84
C THR A 144 -11.48 -35.20 -7.68
N ARG A 145 -10.54 -36.01 -8.15
CA ARG A 145 -10.54 -37.48 -8.06
C ARG A 145 -9.20 -38.02 -7.55
N TYR A 146 -8.39 -37.19 -6.90
CA TYR A 146 -7.03 -37.57 -6.49
C TYR A 146 -7.01 -38.78 -5.54
N LYS A 147 -8.05 -38.96 -4.71
CA LYS A 147 -8.22 -40.13 -3.82
C LYS A 147 -8.41 -41.45 -4.57
N LEU A 148 -8.70 -41.39 -5.87
CA LEU A 148 -8.83 -42.53 -6.78
C LEU A 148 -7.63 -42.66 -7.72
N GLY A 149 -6.54 -41.92 -7.47
CA GLY A 149 -5.34 -41.91 -8.33
C GLY A 149 -5.48 -41.10 -9.62
N ASP A 150 -6.53 -40.27 -9.75
CA ASP A 150 -6.73 -39.38 -10.89
C ASP A 150 -6.40 -37.93 -10.51
N PHE A 151 -5.25 -37.45 -11.00
CA PHE A 151 -4.72 -36.09 -10.76
C PHE A 151 -5.14 -35.08 -11.82
N THR A 152 -6.08 -35.44 -12.71
CA THR A 152 -6.58 -34.55 -13.76
C THR A 152 -7.28 -33.33 -13.16
N PRO A 153 -7.03 -32.11 -13.65
CA PRO A 153 -7.84 -30.95 -13.29
C PRO A 153 -9.27 -31.07 -13.84
N TYR A 154 -10.25 -30.71 -13.00
CA TYR A 154 -11.66 -30.67 -13.33
C TYR A 154 -12.25 -29.34 -12.89
N LEU A 155 -12.18 -28.35 -13.79
CA LEU A 155 -12.94 -27.10 -13.69
C LEU A 155 -14.03 -27.09 -14.75
N TYR A 156 -15.24 -26.71 -14.36
CA TYR A 156 -16.40 -26.63 -15.24
C TYR A 156 -17.08 -25.28 -15.13
N ARG A 157 -17.67 -24.83 -16.24
CA ARG A 157 -18.53 -23.63 -16.32
C ARG A 157 -19.85 -23.99 -16.98
N THR A 158 -20.95 -23.49 -16.43
CA THR A 158 -22.25 -23.39 -17.11
C THR A 158 -22.63 -21.91 -17.29
N THR A 159 -23.51 -21.62 -18.24
CA THR A 159 -24.12 -20.29 -18.46
C THR A 159 -25.63 -20.42 -18.72
N ASP A 160 -26.22 -21.56 -18.33
CA ASP A 160 -27.60 -21.92 -18.64
C ASP A 160 -28.28 -22.72 -17.51
N TYR A 161 -27.90 -22.41 -16.27
CA TYR A 161 -28.40 -23.10 -15.07
C TYR A 161 -28.06 -24.61 -15.04
N GLY A 162 -26.89 -24.99 -15.59
CA GLY A 162 -26.40 -26.36 -15.57
C GLY A 162 -27.03 -27.30 -16.60
N LYS A 163 -27.79 -26.78 -17.57
CA LYS A 163 -28.30 -27.57 -18.70
C LYS A 163 -27.15 -28.07 -19.59
N SER A 164 -26.12 -27.24 -19.74
CA SER A 164 -24.87 -27.60 -20.39
C SER A 164 -23.66 -27.09 -19.61
N TRP A 165 -22.55 -27.83 -19.76
CA TRP A 165 -21.30 -27.55 -19.07
C TRP A 165 -20.12 -27.62 -20.03
N LYS A 166 -19.15 -26.74 -19.82
CA LYS A 166 -17.86 -26.72 -20.54
C LYS A 166 -16.74 -26.96 -19.56
N LYS A 167 -15.85 -27.92 -19.86
CA LYS A 167 -14.59 -28.08 -19.12
C LYS A 167 -13.66 -26.92 -19.47
N ILE A 168 -13.14 -26.24 -18.45
CA ILE A 168 -12.39 -24.98 -18.56
C ILE A 168 -11.01 -25.14 -17.91
N THR A 169 -10.18 -26.07 -18.40
CA THR A 169 -8.87 -26.40 -17.79
C THR A 169 -7.69 -26.13 -18.71
N ASN A 170 -7.92 -25.50 -19.86
CA ASN A 170 -6.86 -25.23 -20.84
C ASN A 170 -5.79 -24.30 -20.24
N GLY A 171 -4.53 -24.72 -20.26
CA GLY A 171 -3.41 -24.01 -19.63
C GLY A 171 -3.07 -24.47 -18.19
N ILE A 172 -3.87 -25.35 -17.60
CA ILE A 172 -3.54 -26.05 -16.34
C ILE A 172 -2.91 -27.41 -16.68
N PRO A 173 -1.71 -27.74 -16.16
CA PRO A 173 -1.09 -29.05 -16.38
C PRO A 173 -1.94 -30.23 -15.89
N SER A 174 -1.80 -31.39 -16.52
CA SER A 174 -2.66 -32.56 -16.30
C SER A 174 -2.57 -33.19 -14.93
N GLU A 175 -1.51 -32.92 -14.14
CA GLU A 175 -1.35 -33.45 -12.78
C GLU A 175 -1.65 -32.39 -11.71
N HIS A 176 -2.09 -31.20 -12.11
CA HIS A 176 -2.40 -30.09 -11.21
C HIS A 176 -3.90 -30.08 -10.89
N PHE A 177 -4.40 -31.13 -10.22
CA PHE A 177 -5.83 -31.22 -9.95
C PHE A 177 -6.35 -29.98 -9.22
N SER A 178 -7.54 -29.55 -9.64
CA SER A 178 -8.21 -28.35 -9.15
C SER A 178 -8.84 -28.57 -7.79
N ARG A 179 -8.76 -27.56 -6.92
CA ARG A 179 -9.40 -27.55 -5.60
C ARG A 179 -10.46 -26.48 -5.49
N VAL A 180 -10.22 -25.30 -6.04
CA VAL A 180 -11.10 -24.14 -5.89
C VAL A 180 -11.06 -23.25 -7.13
N VAL A 181 -12.19 -22.62 -7.43
CA VAL A 181 -12.32 -21.55 -8.42
C VAL A 181 -13.12 -20.41 -7.80
N ARG A 182 -12.68 -19.16 -7.98
CA ARG A 182 -13.36 -17.94 -7.53
C ARG A 182 -13.45 -16.93 -8.65
N GLU A 183 -14.57 -16.22 -8.71
CA GLU A 183 -14.78 -15.11 -9.64
C GLU A 183 -14.34 -13.79 -9.01
N ASP A 184 -13.67 -12.94 -9.79
CA ASP A 184 -13.26 -11.62 -9.33
C ASP A 184 -14.46 -10.71 -9.05
N ASP A 185 -14.35 -9.88 -8.02
CA ASP A 185 -15.45 -9.04 -7.54
C ASP A 185 -15.65 -7.71 -8.29
N GLN A 186 -14.74 -7.36 -9.22
CA GLN A 186 -14.81 -6.12 -9.99
C GLN A 186 -14.64 -6.29 -11.50
N VAL A 187 -14.10 -7.41 -11.98
CA VAL A 187 -13.87 -7.69 -13.40
C VAL A 187 -14.54 -8.99 -13.82
N GLN A 188 -15.67 -8.88 -14.52
CA GLN A 188 -16.35 -10.03 -15.11
C GLN A 188 -15.41 -10.83 -16.02
N GLY A 189 -15.44 -12.16 -15.87
CA GLY A 189 -14.61 -13.09 -16.63
C GLY A 189 -13.17 -13.23 -16.15
N MET A 190 -12.75 -12.47 -15.13
CA MET A 190 -11.52 -12.75 -14.40
C MET A 190 -11.77 -13.79 -13.31
N LEU A 191 -11.00 -14.88 -13.34
CA LEU A 191 -11.14 -15.99 -12.41
C LEU A 191 -9.79 -16.35 -11.79
N TYR A 192 -9.83 -16.85 -10.56
CA TYR A 192 -8.68 -17.42 -9.85
C TYR A 192 -8.93 -18.89 -9.55
N ALA A 193 -7.95 -19.75 -9.77
CA ALA A 193 -8.04 -21.17 -9.47
C ALA A 193 -6.86 -21.64 -8.61
N GLY A 194 -7.19 -22.35 -7.53
CA GLY A 194 -6.23 -23.05 -6.68
C GLY A 194 -6.16 -24.53 -7.04
N THR A 195 -4.95 -25.05 -7.15
CA THR A 195 -4.66 -26.46 -7.43
C THR A 195 -3.81 -27.08 -6.32
N GLU A 196 -3.49 -28.36 -6.45
CA GLU A 196 -2.54 -29.04 -5.56
C GLU A 196 -1.13 -28.43 -5.55
N THR A 197 -0.77 -27.71 -6.61
CA THR A 197 0.59 -27.27 -6.86
C THR A 197 0.74 -25.75 -6.94
N GLY A 198 -0.37 -25.00 -6.90
CA GLY A 198 -0.27 -23.56 -7.06
C GLY A 198 -1.53 -22.81 -7.43
N LEU A 199 -1.32 -21.59 -7.90
CA LEU A 199 -2.35 -20.62 -8.27
C LEU A 199 -2.35 -20.35 -9.77
N TYR A 200 -3.56 -20.16 -10.33
CA TYR A 200 -3.80 -19.83 -11.72
C TYR A 200 -4.76 -18.65 -11.84
N ILE A 201 -4.60 -17.86 -12.90
CA ILE A 201 -5.50 -16.76 -13.28
C ILE A 201 -6.01 -16.95 -14.71
N SER A 202 -7.27 -16.62 -14.93
CA SER A 202 -7.90 -16.50 -16.24
C SER A 202 -8.54 -15.12 -16.38
N THR A 203 -8.58 -14.60 -17.62
CA THR A 203 -9.19 -13.31 -17.98
C THR A 203 -10.25 -13.46 -19.07
N ASP A 204 -10.70 -14.69 -19.31
CA ASP A 204 -11.58 -15.08 -20.41
C ASP A 204 -12.61 -16.15 -20.00
N ASP A 205 -13.10 -16.04 -18.76
CA ASP A 205 -14.03 -16.98 -18.12
C ASP A 205 -13.52 -18.44 -18.03
N GLY A 206 -12.22 -18.62 -17.85
CA GLY A 206 -11.59 -19.94 -17.73
C GLY A 206 -11.32 -20.64 -19.07
N LYS A 207 -11.54 -19.98 -20.21
CA LYS A 207 -11.19 -20.56 -21.53
C LYS A 207 -9.68 -20.81 -21.64
N SER A 208 -8.87 -19.98 -21.00
CA SER A 208 -7.44 -20.19 -20.83
C SER A 208 -6.94 -19.74 -19.47
N TRP A 209 -5.98 -20.47 -18.92
CA TRP A 209 -5.35 -20.21 -17.63
C TRP A 209 -3.86 -19.96 -17.79
N LYS A 210 -3.34 -19.09 -16.94
CA LYS A 210 -1.90 -18.85 -16.79
C LYS A 210 -1.51 -19.07 -15.35
N SER A 211 -0.30 -19.59 -15.12
CA SER A 211 0.25 -19.66 -13.78
C SER A 211 0.29 -18.27 -13.17
N PHE A 212 -0.24 -18.15 -11.97
CA PHE A 212 -0.23 -16.95 -11.14
C PHE A 212 0.54 -17.20 -9.84
N GLN A 213 1.59 -18.03 -9.93
CA GLN A 213 2.37 -18.50 -8.80
C GLN A 213 3.20 -17.39 -8.15
N MET A 214 3.82 -16.52 -8.95
CA MET A 214 4.72 -15.45 -8.49
C MET A 214 5.75 -15.96 -7.46
N ASN A 215 5.75 -15.44 -6.23
CA ASN A 215 6.63 -15.88 -5.14
C ASN A 215 5.96 -16.82 -4.13
N LEU A 216 4.72 -17.26 -4.38
CA LEU A 216 4.08 -18.32 -3.62
C LEU A 216 4.88 -19.62 -3.82
N PRO A 217 5.22 -20.40 -2.78
CA PRO A 217 5.85 -21.70 -2.95
C PRO A 217 4.87 -22.70 -3.60
N ILE A 218 5.41 -23.76 -4.22
CA ILE A 218 4.57 -24.88 -4.66
C ILE A 218 3.93 -25.51 -3.42
N VAL A 219 2.60 -25.38 -3.31
CA VAL A 219 1.81 -25.78 -2.15
C VAL A 219 0.36 -26.03 -2.57
N PRO A 220 -0.37 -26.96 -1.90
CA PRO A 220 -1.80 -27.09 -2.13
C PRO A 220 -2.54 -25.81 -1.73
N VAL A 221 -3.33 -25.28 -2.65
CA VAL A 221 -4.25 -24.16 -2.43
C VAL A 221 -5.65 -24.74 -2.22
N THR A 222 -6.12 -24.75 -0.98
CA THR A 222 -7.37 -25.41 -0.60
C THR A 222 -8.59 -24.53 -0.76
N ASP A 223 -8.43 -23.20 -0.61
CA ASP A 223 -9.50 -22.23 -0.81
C ASP A 223 -8.94 -20.86 -1.19
N LEU A 224 -9.80 -20.01 -1.76
CA LEU A 224 -9.52 -18.65 -2.19
C LEU A 224 -10.67 -17.73 -1.77
N ALA A 225 -10.37 -16.48 -1.44
CA ALA A 225 -11.37 -15.43 -1.26
C ALA A 225 -10.88 -14.10 -1.85
N VAL A 226 -11.75 -13.44 -2.61
CA VAL A 226 -11.54 -12.08 -3.09
C VAL A 226 -12.19 -11.12 -2.10
N LYS A 227 -11.40 -10.24 -1.48
CA LYS A 227 -11.88 -9.30 -0.47
C LYS A 227 -11.01 -8.04 -0.40
N ASP A 228 -11.64 -6.88 -0.35
CA ASP A 228 -10.99 -5.57 -0.17
C ASP A 228 -9.84 -5.32 -1.17
N ASN A 229 -10.03 -5.72 -2.44
CA ASN A 229 -9.01 -5.72 -3.49
C ASN A 229 -7.79 -6.61 -3.20
N ASN A 230 -7.94 -7.68 -2.41
CA ASN A 230 -6.88 -8.67 -2.19
C ASN A 230 -7.39 -10.06 -2.52
N LEU A 231 -6.48 -10.94 -2.93
CA LEU A 231 -6.76 -12.37 -3.03
C LEU A 231 -6.16 -13.06 -1.80
N ILE A 232 -7.03 -13.56 -0.94
CA ILE A 232 -6.67 -14.37 0.23
C ILE A 232 -6.57 -15.82 -0.24
N ILE A 233 -5.44 -16.45 0.09
CA ILE A 233 -5.06 -17.77 -0.39
C ILE A 233 -4.88 -18.69 0.82
N ALA A 234 -5.78 -19.66 0.99
CA ALA A 234 -5.65 -20.69 2.00
C ALA A 234 -4.77 -21.82 1.48
N THR A 235 -3.69 -22.13 2.19
CA THR A 235 -2.74 -23.17 1.80
C THR A 235 -2.70 -24.31 2.82
N GLN A 236 -2.39 -25.52 2.35
CA GLN A 236 -2.12 -26.64 3.25
C GLN A 236 -0.65 -26.63 3.70
N GLY A 237 -0.43 -26.40 5.00
CA GLY A 237 0.90 -26.50 5.62
C GLY A 237 1.81 -25.27 5.46
N ARG A 238 1.34 -24.15 4.88
CA ARG A 238 2.13 -22.91 4.68
C ARG A 238 1.40 -21.61 5.02
N SER A 239 0.49 -21.63 6.00
CA SER A 239 -0.30 -20.46 6.46
C SER A 239 -1.25 -19.88 5.40
N LEU A 240 -1.91 -18.77 5.74
CA LEU A 240 -2.61 -17.91 4.79
C LEU A 240 -1.62 -17.01 4.04
N TRP A 241 -1.83 -16.84 2.75
CA TRP A 241 -1.13 -15.88 1.91
C TRP A 241 -2.11 -14.83 1.42
N ILE A 242 -1.61 -13.60 1.23
CA ILE A 242 -2.39 -12.52 0.65
C ILE A 242 -1.62 -12.02 -0.57
N HIS A 243 -2.24 -12.12 -1.74
CA HIS A 243 -1.81 -11.32 -2.87
C HIS A 243 -2.47 -9.96 -2.74
N ASP A 244 -1.67 -8.98 -2.31
CA ASP A 244 -2.14 -7.61 -2.12
C ASP A 244 -2.44 -6.94 -3.47
N ASP A 245 -3.39 -6.01 -3.46
CA ASP A 245 -3.67 -5.08 -4.55
C ASP A 245 -4.02 -5.75 -5.89
N LEU A 246 -5.15 -6.46 -5.90
CA LEU A 246 -5.81 -6.92 -7.13
C LEU A 246 -6.18 -5.78 -8.07
N GLY A 247 -6.24 -4.53 -7.63
CA GLY A 247 -6.44 -3.38 -8.52
C GLY A 247 -5.34 -3.31 -9.58
N LEU A 248 -4.08 -3.48 -9.17
CA LEU A 248 -2.94 -3.59 -10.08
C LEU A 248 -3.06 -4.80 -11.02
N VAL A 249 -3.48 -5.95 -10.50
CA VAL A 249 -3.64 -7.19 -11.30
C VAL A 249 -4.74 -7.00 -12.34
N ARG A 250 -5.90 -6.49 -11.95
CA ARG A 250 -7.03 -6.18 -12.83
C ARG A 250 -6.61 -5.23 -13.95
N GLU A 251 -5.92 -4.15 -13.60
CA GLU A 251 -5.40 -3.20 -14.60
C GLU A 251 -4.40 -3.91 -15.53
N ALA A 252 -3.45 -4.67 -15.00
CA ALA A 252 -2.39 -5.33 -15.78
C ALA A 252 -2.83 -6.53 -16.63
N PHE A 253 -3.98 -7.14 -16.33
CA PHE A 253 -4.48 -8.35 -16.98
C PHE A 253 -5.81 -8.16 -17.71
N SER A 254 -6.51 -7.03 -17.54
CA SER A 254 -7.71 -6.70 -18.31
C SER A 254 -7.45 -6.76 -19.82
N SER A 255 -8.43 -7.22 -20.60
CA SER A 255 -8.33 -7.35 -22.06
C SER A 255 -8.06 -6.01 -22.78
N SER A 256 -8.43 -4.89 -22.15
CA SER A 256 -8.11 -3.52 -22.59
C SER A 256 -6.62 -3.14 -22.46
N LEU A 257 -5.85 -3.87 -21.64
CA LEU A 257 -4.45 -3.54 -21.31
C LEU A 257 -3.53 -4.75 -21.49
N SER A 258 -3.83 -5.62 -22.46
CA SER A 258 -2.94 -6.74 -22.79
C SER A 258 -1.50 -6.22 -22.91
N ARG A 259 -0.56 -6.86 -22.21
CA ARG A 259 0.89 -6.53 -22.08
C ARG A 259 1.68 -6.42 -23.41
N LYS A 260 1.00 -6.24 -24.53
CA LYS A 260 1.54 -5.88 -25.85
C LYS A 260 1.73 -4.37 -26.03
N GLN A 261 1.66 -3.57 -24.96
CA GLN A 261 1.92 -2.13 -25.05
C GLN A 261 3.42 -1.87 -24.94
N ASP A 262 4.02 -1.43 -26.05
CA ASP A 262 5.31 -0.72 -26.10
C ASP A 262 5.19 0.70 -25.50
N GLU A 263 4.28 0.90 -24.55
CA GLU A 263 3.95 2.19 -23.95
C GLU A 263 4.23 2.19 -22.45
N ASN A 264 4.66 3.36 -21.96
CA ASN A 264 4.79 3.58 -20.53
C ASN A 264 3.41 3.56 -19.88
N LYS A 265 3.33 3.00 -18.67
CA LYS A 265 2.06 2.92 -17.93
C LYS A 265 2.24 3.30 -16.48
N LEU A 266 1.43 4.23 -16.00
CA LEU A 266 1.24 4.54 -14.59
C LEU A 266 -0.05 3.89 -14.09
N PHE A 267 0.09 2.92 -13.18
CA PHE A 267 -1.05 2.23 -12.59
C PHE A 267 -1.68 3.08 -11.51
N LYS A 268 -3.00 2.96 -11.34
CA LYS A 268 -3.73 3.69 -10.30
C LYS A 268 -3.27 3.22 -8.91
N PRO A 269 -2.71 4.11 -8.06
CA PRO A 269 -2.34 3.73 -6.69
C PRO A 269 -3.58 3.33 -5.88
N LYS A 270 -3.46 2.30 -5.05
CA LYS A 270 -4.50 1.95 -4.08
C LYS A 270 -4.68 3.05 -3.03
N THR A 271 -5.87 3.11 -2.44
CA THR A 271 -6.14 3.99 -1.30
C THR A 271 -5.13 3.71 -0.19
N SER A 272 -4.48 4.77 0.28
CA SER A 272 -3.39 4.67 1.25
C SER A 272 -3.85 5.20 2.61
N TYR A 273 -3.43 4.55 3.69
CA TYR A 273 -3.70 5.02 5.04
C TYR A 273 -2.61 5.99 5.48
N ARG A 274 -3.00 7.07 6.15
CA ARG A 274 -2.05 7.88 6.91
C ARG A 274 -1.68 7.11 8.19
N MET A 275 -0.61 6.34 8.10
CA MET A 275 -0.11 5.52 9.22
C MET A 275 1.40 5.64 9.38
N ALA A 276 1.91 5.39 10.59
CA ALA A 276 3.33 5.15 10.78
C ALA A 276 3.67 3.77 10.20
N GLY A 277 4.48 3.72 9.14
CA GLY A 277 4.98 2.45 8.61
C GLY A 277 6.35 2.18 9.19
N ASN A 278 6.41 1.28 10.17
CA ASN A 278 7.67 0.72 10.66
C ASN A 278 7.68 -0.76 10.31
N GLY A 279 8.71 -1.23 9.61
CA GLY A 279 8.94 -2.64 9.34
C GLY A 279 10.43 -2.93 9.35
N ARG A 280 10.86 -3.98 10.05
CA ARG A 280 12.27 -4.41 10.03
C ARG A 280 12.46 -5.33 8.82
N ALA A 281 13.10 -4.81 7.77
CA ALA A 281 13.48 -5.63 6.62
C ALA A 281 14.45 -6.75 7.03
N GLY A 282 14.36 -7.90 6.36
CA GLY A 282 15.31 -9.01 6.52
C GLY A 282 15.05 -9.94 7.69
N SER A 283 13.91 -9.83 8.37
CA SER A 283 13.49 -10.85 9.34
C SER A 283 13.03 -12.12 8.61
N LEU A 284 13.54 -13.28 9.04
CA LEU A 284 13.07 -14.59 8.55
C LEU A 284 11.82 -15.08 9.30
N THR A 285 11.51 -14.47 10.45
CA THR A 285 10.45 -14.90 11.36
C THR A 285 9.34 -13.87 11.53
N ALA A 286 9.49 -12.67 10.95
CA ALA A 286 8.48 -11.63 10.97
C ALA A 286 8.08 -11.26 9.54
N GLY A 287 6.79 -11.05 9.32
CA GLY A 287 6.27 -10.52 8.07
C GLY A 287 6.77 -9.10 7.80
N ALA A 288 6.80 -8.70 6.53
CA ALA A 288 7.04 -7.32 6.16
C ALA A 288 5.77 -6.51 6.42
N ASN A 289 5.88 -5.45 7.23
CA ASN A 289 4.78 -4.51 7.41
C ASN A 289 4.54 -3.73 6.12
N HIS A 290 3.29 -3.31 5.92
CA HIS A 290 2.91 -2.44 4.81
C HIS A 290 3.77 -1.15 4.82
N PRO A 291 4.30 -0.69 3.67
CA PRO A 291 5.09 0.54 3.63
C PRO A 291 4.27 1.75 4.08
N ALA A 292 4.92 2.71 4.74
CA ALA A 292 4.28 3.99 5.07
C ALA A 292 4.15 4.85 3.81
N GLY A 293 2.97 5.38 3.54
CA GLY A 293 2.75 6.34 2.47
C GLY A 293 2.03 5.75 1.26
N VAL A 294 2.33 6.28 0.08
CA VAL A 294 1.65 5.95 -1.18
C VAL A 294 2.56 5.10 -2.05
N GLN A 295 2.17 3.84 -2.24
CA GLN A 295 2.85 2.92 -3.14
C GLN A 295 2.39 3.16 -4.58
N VAL A 296 3.33 3.54 -5.44
CA VAL A 296 3.11 3.78 -6.87
C VAL A 296 3.77 2.65 -7.66
N TYR A 297 3.06 2.16 -8.67
CA TYR A 297 3.57 1.19 -9.64
C TYR A 297 3.54 1.78 -11.04
N PHE A 298 4.58 1.52 -11.82
CA PHE A 298 4.64 1.97 -13.21
C PHE A 298 5.46 1.00 -14.06
N TYR A 299 5.18 0.94 -15.35
CA TYR A 299 5.85 0.09 -16.32
C TYR A 299 6.54 0.94 -17.39
N ILE A 300 7.79 0.61 -17.69
CA ILE A 300 8.59 1.25 -18.74
C ILE A 300 9.11 0.13 -19.65
N PRO A 301 8.57 -0.06 -20.87
CA PRO A 301 8.88 -1.20 -21.73
C PRO A 301 10.34 -1.22 -22.18
N THR A 302 10.93 -0.06 -22.44
CA THR A 302 12.33 0.09 -22.82
C THR A 302 12.91 1.30 -22.13
N LEU A 303 14.10 1.15 -21.54
CA LEU A 303 14.80 2.24 -20.86
C LEU A 303 16.20 2.46 -21.46
N LYS A 304 16.43 3.64 -22.02
CA LYS A 304 17.75 4.05 -22.54
C LYS A 304 18.51 4.88 -21.50
N GLU A 305 19.84 4.87 -21.60
CA GLU A 305 20.72 5.55 -20.64
C GLU A 305 20.49 7.06 -20.51
N LYS A 306 19.94 7.71 -21.54
CA LYS A 306 19.64 9.15 -21.58
C LYS A 306 18.16 9.49 -21.31
N ASP A 307 17.32 8.50 -21.09
CA ASP A 307 15.88 8.75 -20.88
C ASP A 307 15.67 9.49 -19.56
N SER A 308 14.86 10.54 -19.60
CA SER A 308 14.47 11.30 -18.42
C SER A 308 13.16 10.74 -17.87
N VAL A 309 13.19 10.28 -16.62
CA VAL A 309 12.02 9.71 -15.94
C VAL A 309 11.82 10.39 -14.61
N SER A 310 10.59 10.86 -14.35
CA SER A 310 10.22 11.45 -13.07
C SER A 310 8.82 11.07 -12.60
N LEU A 311 8.65 11.06 -11.28
CA LEU A 311 7.38 10.99 -10.58
C LEU A 311 7.16 12.29 -9.82
N SER A 312 6.06 12.98 -10.11
CA SER A 312 5.70 14.25 -9.46
C SER A 312 4.37 14.11 -8.73
N PHE A 313 4.34 14.56 -7.48
CA PHE A 313 3.19 14.46 -6.59
C PHE A 313 2.60 15.85 -6.39
N TYR A 314 1.28 15.95 -6.54
CA TYR A 314 0.53 17.20 -6.45
C TYR A 314 -0.59 17.08 -5.43
N ASP A 315 -0.93 18.19 -4.82
CA ASP A 315 -2.08 18.30 -3.93
C ASP A 315 -3.41 18.45 -4.71
N SER A 316 -4.50 18.64 -3.98
CA SER A 316 -5.83 18.84 -4.55
C SER A 316 -5.99 20.15 -5.33
N LYS A 317 -5.08 21.12 -5.16
CA LYS A 317 -5.02 22.39 -5.89
C LYS A 317 -4.10 22.35 -7.11
N ASN A 318 -3.53 21.18 -7.43
CA ASN A 318 -2.48 20.99 -8.43
C ASN A 318 -1.16 21.72 -8.10
N GLU A 319 -0.91 22.04 -6.83
CA GLU A 319 0.39 22.54 -6.39
C GLU A 319 1.38 21.38 -6.27
N LEU A 320 2.59 21.56 -6.80
CA LEU A 320 3.63 20.54 -6.73
C LEU A 320 4.11 20.37 -5.29
N ILE A 321 3.94 19.18 -4.75
CA ILE A 321 4.42 18.81 -3.41
C ILE A 321 5.88 18.37 -3.49
N LYS A 322 6.16 17.40 -4.36
CA LYS A 322 7.48 16.77 -4.48
C LYS A 322 7.66 16.12 -5.82
N SER A 323 8.88 16.15 -6.35
CA SER A 323 9.26 15.42 -7.55
C SER A 323 10.50 14.57 -7.29
N TYR A 324 10.52 13.40 -7.90
CA TYR A 324 11.65 12.47 -7.89
C TYR A 324 12.03 12.15 -9.33
N ALA A 325 13.31 12.27 -9.68
CA ALA A 325 13.78 12.02 -11.04
C ALA A 325 15.09 11.24 -11.06
N ASN A 326 15.33 10.49 -12.14
CA ASN A 326 16.50 9.62 -12.25
C ASN A 326 17.85 10.35 -12.26
N TYR A 327 17.88 11.61 -12.71
CA TYR A 327 19.07 12.48 -12.69
C TYR A 327 19.05 13.55 -11.58
N ASP A 328 18.04 13.56 -10.71
CA ASP A 328 18.02 14.51 -9.59
C ASP A 328 19.05 14.12 -8.53
N LYS A 329 19.78 15.12 -7.99
CA LYS A 329 20.82 14.91 -6.97
C LYS A 329 20.24 14.72 -5.56
N LYS A 330 19.10 15.34 -5.25
CA LYS A 330 18.46 15.36 -3.93
C LYS A 330 17.39 14.26 -3.84
N ASN A 331 16.49 14.21 -4.81
CA ASN A 331 15.31 13.34 -4.85
C ASN A 331 15.47 12.31 -6.00
N LYS A 332 16.46 11.43 -5.88
CA LYS A 332 16.77 10.47 -6.93
C LYS A 332 15.72 9.37 -7.05
N LEU A 333 15.20 9.15 -8.26
CA LEU A 333 14.34 8.02 -8.61
C LEU A 333 15.19 6.89 -9.23
N LYS A 334 15.14 5.69 -8.65
CA LYS A 334 15.74 4.50 -9.28
C LYS A 334 14.72 3.91 -10.26
N VAL A 335 15.14 3.73 -11.51
CA VAL A 335 14.29 3.24 -12.60
C VAL A 335 15.01 2.12 -13.33
N LYS A 336 14.26 1.09 -13.73
CA LYS A 336 14.72 -0.01 -14.57
C LYS A 336 13.75 -0.25 -15.72
N GLU A 337 14.21 -0.94 -16.76
CA GLU A 337 13.32 -1.49 -17.78
C GLU A 337 12.34 -2.50 -17.14
N GLY A 338 11.10 -2.50 -17.63
CA GLY A 338 9.99 -3.31 -17.13
C GLY A 338 9.23 -2.66 -15.97
N ALA A 339 8.82 -3.49 -15.01
CA ALA A 339 7.99 -3.07 -13.88
C ALA A 339 8.81 -2.39 -12.78
N ASN A 340 8.32 -1.24 -12.32
CA ASN A 340 8.92 -0.40 -11.29
C ASN A 340 7.92 -0.14 -10.17
N SER A 341 8.46 0.14 -8.98
CA SER A 341 7.69 0.56 -7.83
C SER A 341 8.40 1.69 -7.09
N PHE A 342 7.64 2.61 -6.55
CA PHE A 342 8.15 3.73 -5.77
C PHE A 342 7.18 4.06 -4.63
N ASN A 343 7.70 4.20 -3.41
CA ASN A 343 6.89 4.56 -2.25
C ASN A 343 7.14 6.02 -1.87
N TRP A 344 6.15 6.89 -2.11
CA TRP A 344 6.19 8.25 -1.58
C TRP A 344 5.77 8.22 -0.11
N ASN A 345 6.70 8.57 0.78
CA ASN A 345 6.47 8.56 2.23
C ASN A 345 5.47 9.62 2.74
N THR A 346 4.82 10.34 1.82
CA THR A 346 3.85 11.42 2.07
C THR A 346 4.38 12.62 2.83
N VAL A 347 5.70 12.77 2.97
CA VAL A 347 6.34 13.90 3.67
C VAL A 347 6.70 15.01 2.69
N TYR A 348 6.26 16.22 2.99
CA TYR A 348 6.58 17.45 2.25
C TYR A 348 8.05 17.84 2.47
N ASP A 349 8.56 18.76 1.65
CA ASP A 349 9.86 19.35 1.94
C ASP A 349 9.78 20.21 3.21
N GLY A 350 10.78 20.07 4.07
CA GLY A 350 10.92 20.87 5.28
C GLY A 350 11.98 21.96 5.13
N ALA A 351 12.47 22.45 6.26
CA ALA A 351 13.42 23.56 6.29
C ALA A 351 14.86 23.14 5.88
N GLU A 352 15.59 24.05 5.21
CA GLU A 352 16.99 23.84 4.81
C GLU A 352 17.86 23.55 6.04
N LYS A 353 18.66 22.48 6.00
CA LYS A 353 19.72 22.24 6.98
C LYS A 353 21.08 22.52 6.35
N LEU A 354 21.81 23.50 6.86
CA LEU A 354 23.12 23.84 6.30
C LEU A 354 24.15 22.73 6.58
N PRO A 355 25.11 22.49 5.67
CA PRO A 355 26.19 21.53 5.89
C PRO A 355 26.92 21.77 7.21
N GLY A 356 27.13 20.70 7.98
CA GLY A 356 27.82 20.75 9.27
C GLY A 356 27.00 21.29 10.44
N MET A 357 25.72 21.63 10.27
CA MET A 357 24.87 22.03 11.41
C MET A 357 24.60 20.86 12.35
N ILE A 358 24.84 21.10 13.64
CA ILE A 358 24.60 20.16 14.72
C ILE A 358 23.42 20.68 15.54
N LEU A 359 22.35 19.90 15.58
CA LEU A 359 21.10 20.22 16.25
C LEU A 359 20.75 19.09 17.23
N TRP A 360 20.23 19.44 18.40
CA TRP A 360 19.78 18.49 19.40
C TRP A 360 18.27 18.29 19.30
N TRP A 361 17.85 17.07 18.96
CA TRP A 361 16.44 16.66 18.91
C TRP A 361 15.53 17.62 18.12
N ALA A 362 16.06 18.24 17.07
CA ALA A 362 15.32 19.12 16.18
C ALA A 362 14.95 18.36 14.90
N ASN A 363 13.71 18.49 14.46
CA ASN A 363 13.20 17.85 13.26
C ASN A 363 12.96 18.91 12.17
N MET A 364 13.71 18.76 11.08
CA MET A 364 13.69 19.66 9.92
C MET A 364 12.81 19.11 8.79
N SER A 365 12.13 17.98 8.99
CA SER A 365 11.27 17.36 7.99
C SER A 365 9.98 18.19 7.81
N GLY A 366 9.46 18.19 6.59
CA GLY A 366 8.15 18.79 6.31
C GLY A 366 7.01 18.03 6.98
N PRO A 367 5.80 18.59 6.99
CA PRO A 367 4.64 17.85 7.47
C PRO A 367 4.31 16.68 6.56
N LYS A 368 3.59 15.71 7.12
CA LYS A 368 3.03 14.59 6.37
C LYS A 368 1.69 14.98 5.74
N ALA A 369 1.39 14.49 4.55
CA ALA A 369 0.13 14.71 3.83
C ALA A 369 -1.07 14.28 4.67
N VAL A 370 -2.07 15.15 4.75
CA VAL A 370 -3.33 14.91 5.48
C VAL A 370 -4.27 13.99 4.68
N PRO A 371 -5.30 13.40 5.30
CA PRO A 371 -6.36 12.73 4.56
C PRO A 371 -6.95 13.66 3.47
N GLY A 372 -7.13 13.12 2.27
CA GLY A 372 -7.59 13.89 1.12
C GLY A 372 -7.19 13.31 -0.24
N SER A 373 -7.48 14.10 -1.27
CA SER A 373 -7.18 13.76 -2.67
C SER A 373 -5.87 14.40 -3.13
N TYR A 374 -5.08 13.61 -3.84
CA TYR A 374 -3.77 13.96 -4.38
C TYR A 374 -3.66 13.42 -5.81
N LYS A 375 -2.55 13.73 -6.49
CA LYS A 375 -2.28 13.21 -7.83
C LYS A 375 -0.80 12.84 -7.97
N VAL A 376 -0.52 11.73 -8.64
CA VAL A 376 0.83 11.40 -9.13
C VAL A 376 0.87 11.52 -10.64
N GLU A 377 1.95 12.09 -11.15
CA GLU A 377 2.26 12.19 -12.58
C GLU A 377 3.58 11.47 -12.88
N LEU A 378 3.54 10.50 -13.79
CA LEU A 378 4.71 9.91 -14.41
C LEU A 378 5.06 10.70 -15.66
N SER A 379 6.30 11.16 -15.76
CA SER A 379 6.84 11.79 -16.97
C SER A 379 8.00 10.96 -17.51
N VAL A 380 7.89 10.48 -18.75
CA VAL A 380 8.97 9.78 -19.48
C VAL A 380 9.27 10.55 -20.75
N ASN A 381 10.47 11.15 -20.83
CA ASN A 381 10.90 11.99 -21.95
C ASN A 381 9.87 13.09 -22.31
N GLY A 382 9.23 13.68 -21.29
CA GLY A 382 8.22 14.73 -21.43
C GLY A 382 6.79 14.25 -21.69
N LYS A 383 6.57 12.96 -22.01
CA LYS A 383 5.22 12.38 -22.08
C LYS A 383 4.71 12.10 -20.67
N LYS A 384 3.51 12.60 -20.36
CA LYS A 384 2.94 12.57 -19.02
C LYS A 384 1.70 11.68 -18.94
N GLU A 385 1.62 10.88 -17.90
CA GLU A 385 0.41 10.16 -17.47
C GLU A 385 0.17 10.48 -15.99
N SER A 386 -1.09 10.67 -15.60
CA SER A 386 -1.45 11.01 -14.22
C SER A 386 -2.47 10.04 -13.67
N GLN A 387 -2.38 9.75 -12.37
CA GLN A 387 -3.33 8.94 -11.62
C GLN A 387 -3.72 9.63 -10.31
N PRO A 388 -4.99 9.50 -9.87
CA PRO A 388 -5.43 10.05 -8.59
C PRO A 388 -4.85 9.22 -7.43
N ILE A 389 -4.59 9.89 -6.32
CA ILE A 389 -4.20 9.31 -5.04
C ILE A 389 -5.27 9.68 -4.02
N THR A 390 -5.67 8.72 -3.19
CA THR A 390 -6.54 8.96 -2.04
C THR A 390 -5.81 8.55 -0.77
N ILE A 391 -5.69 9.47 0.17
CA ILE A 391 -5.16 9.21 1.52
C ILE A 391 -6.32 9.30 2.49
N ILE A 392 -6.50 8.30 3.34
CA ILE A 392 -7.52 8.29 4.40
C ILE A 392 -6.87 8.11 5.77
N SER A 393 -7.58 8.52 6.81
CA SER A 393 -7.21 8.25 8.20
C SER A 393 -7.11 6.75 8.46
N ALA A 394 -6.15 6.34 9.29
CA ALA A 394 -6.01 4.95 9.70
C ALA A 394 -7.28 4.53 10.47
N PRO A 395 -7.83 3.31 10.27
CA PRO A 395 -9.12 2.93 10.87
C PRO A 395 -9.09 2.86 12.40
N ASN A 396 -7.91 2.80 13.01
CA ASN A 396 -7.68 2.76 14.45
C ASN A 396 -7.13 4.08 15.03
N THR A 397 -7.17 5.18 14.28
CA THR A 397 -6.73 6.49 14.79
C THR A 397 -7.81 7.12 15.67
N GLU A 398 -7.39 7.77 16.75
CA GLU A 398 -8.24 8.64 17.58
C GLU A 398 -8.21 10.10 17.13
N ALA A 399 -7.16 10.51 16.39
CA ALA A 399 -7.03 11.86 15.88
C ALA A 399 -7.99 12.11 14.70
N SER A 400 -8.63 13.28 14.68
CA SER A 400 -9.49 13.69 13.58
C SER A 400 -8.70 14.21 12.37
N ASP A 401 -9.32 14.26 11.19
CA ASP A 401 -8.72 14.89 10.01
C ASP A 401 -8.38 16.38 10.28
N ALA A 402 -9.15 17.05 11.14
CA ALA A 402 -8.91 18.44 11.56
C ALA A 402 -7.66 18.56 12.44
N ASP A 403 -7.41 17.59 13.32
CA ASP A 403 -6.19 17.52 14.13
C ASP A 403 -4.95 17.38 13.25
N MET A 404 -5.02 16.49 12.25
CA MET A 404 -3.95 16.27 11.29
C MET A 404 -3.67 17.52 10.46
N LEU A 405 -4.71 18.26 10.08
CA LEU A 405 -4.57 19.54 9.39
C LEU A 405 -3.96 20.63 10.28
N ALA A 406 -4.36 20.71 11.55
CA ALA A 406 -3.76 21.64 12.50
C ALA A 406 -2.26 21.35 12.71
N GLN A 407 -1.90 20.07 12.86
CA GLN A 407 -0.50 19.64 12.90
C GLN A 407 0.26 19.99 11.61
N PHE A 408 -0.33 19.73 10.45
CA PHE A 408 0.26 20.05 9.15
C PHE A 408 0.62 21.53 9.03
N ASN A 409 -0.34 22.40 9.37
CA ASN A 409 -0.15 23.86 9.34
C ASN A 409 0.93 24.30 10.33
N TYR A 410 0.87 23.79 11.56
CA TYR A 410 1.86 24.10 12.61
C TYR A 410 3.29 23.77 12.18
N VAL A 411 3.52 22.57 11.64
CA VAL A 411 4.86 22.15 11.18
C VAL A 411 5.33 22.99 10.00
N ASN A 412 4.44 23.39 9.09
CA ASN A 412 4.77 24.30 8.00
C ASN A 412 5.19 25.69 8.51
N GLU A 413 4.46 26.26 9.46
CA GLU A 413 4.81 27.55 10.07
C GLU A 413 6.17 27.51 10.76
N VAL A 414 6.42 26.46 11.57
CA VAL A 414 7.73 26.22 12.20
C VAL A 414 8.83 26.14 11.14
N ASN A 415 8.63 25.32 10.11
CA ASN A 415 9.63 25.14 9.05
C ASN A 415 9.85 26.43 8.24
N ALA A 416 8.82 27.23 7.97
CA ALA A 416 8.97 28.48 7.24
C ALA A 416 9.92 29.45 7.98
N THR A 417 9.71 29.63 9.29
CA THR A 417 10.56 30.49 10.12
C THR A 417 11.99 29.97 10.20
N VAL A 418 12.16 28.66 10.44
CA VAL A 418 13.50 28.06 10.55
C VAL A 418 14.25 28.10 9.21
N ASP A 419 13.56 27.84 8.09
CA ASP A 419 14.13 27.89 6.75
C ASP A 419 14.62 29.29 6.40
N LYS A 420 13.80 30.33 6.67
CA LYS A 420 14.18 31.74 6.53
C LYS A 420 15.42 32.07 7.36
N ALA A 421 15.48 31.61 8.60
CA ALA A 421 16.65 31.81 9.47
C ALA A 421 17.91 31.10 8.95
N HIS A 422 17.81 29.86 8.49
CA HIS A 422 18.95 29.12 7.96
C HIS A 422 19.46 29.71 6.63
N LYS A 423 18.56 30.15 5.75
CA LYS A 423 18.93 30.90 4.54
C LYS A 423 19.63 32.22 4.88
N SER A 424 19.19 32.91 5.92
CA SER A 424 19.83 34.13 6.40
C SER A 424 21.23 33.86 6.96
N ILE A 425 21.43 32.78 7.73
CA ILE A 425 22.77 32.34 8.19
C ILE A 425 23.69 32.02 6.99
N LYS A 426 23.17 31.32 5.98
CA LYS A 426 23.92 31.03 4.75
C LYS A 426 24.38 32.31 4.06
N ASN A 427 23.51 33.30 3.96
CA ASN A 427 23.83 34.62 3.40
C ASN A 427 24.84 35.38 4.26
N ILE A 428 24.67 35.39 5.58
CA ILE A 428 25.63 35.97 6.55
C ILE A 428 27.04 35.42 6.30
N ARG A 429 27.19 34.10 6.21
CA ARG A 429 28.48 33.45 5.96
C ARG A 429 29.07 33.86 4.60
N ALA A 430 28.23 33.98 3.57
CA ALA A 430 28.66 34.43 2.25
C ALA A 430 29.11 35.91 2.26
N PHE A 431 28.38 36.81 2.93
CA PHE A 431 28.77 38.21 3.08
C PHE A 431 30.05 38.37 3.88
N ASN A 432 30.17 37.68 5.02
CA ASN A 432 31.39 37.69 5.83
C ASN A 432 32.63 37.26 5.05
N LYS A 433 32.50 36.30 4.13
CA LYS A 433 33.60 35.91 3.23
C LYS A 433 34.02 37.07 2.31
N LYS A 434 33.06 37.77 1.70
CA LYS A 434 33.32 38.93 0.82
C LYS A 434 33.94 40.10 1.58
N LEU A 435 33.39 40.43 2.76
CA LEU A 435 33.91 41.48 3.63
C LEU A 435 35.35 41.17 4.09
N SER A 436 35.64 39.92 4.44
CA SER A 436 37.02 39.53 4.82
C SER A 436 37.99 39.59 3.64
N ALA A 437 37.55 39.30 2.42
CA ALA A 437 38.37 39.48 1.21
C ALA A 437 38.63 40.97 0.94
N PHE A 438 37.62 41.83 1.09
CA PHE A 438 37.80 43.28 1.01
C PHE A 438 38.82 43.77 2.05
N GLU A 439 38.70 43.34 3.30
CA GLU A 439 39.64 43.68 4.37
C GLU A 439 41.08 43.23 4.04
N ALA A 440 41.26 42.06 3.42
CA ALA A 440 42.57 41.56 3.02
C ALA A 440 43.19 42.36 1.86
N LEU A 441 42.37 42.81 0.92
CA LEU A 441 42.82 43.57 -0.26
C LEU A 441 43.14 45.03 0.06
N TYR A 442 42.36 45.65 0.94
CA TYR A 442 42.36 47.09 1.16
C TYR A 442 42.83 47.52 2.56
N GLY A 443 43.07 46.58 3.47
CA GLY A 443 43.39 46.86 4.88
C GLY A 443 44.65 47.68 5.12
N ASP A 444 45.63 47.63 4.22
CA ASP A 444 46.89 48.38 4.33
C ASP A 444 46.83 49.78 3.69
N ARG A 445 45.68 50.18 3.13
CA ARG A 445 45.54 51.52 2.54
C ARG A 445 45.29 52.56 3.62
N GLU A 446 46.04 53.65 3.54
CA GLU A 446 45.97 54.75 4.52
C GLU A 446 44.87 55.78 4.21
N GLU A 447 44.22 55.68 3.05
CA GLU A 447 43.13 56.54 2.58
C GLU A 447 41.96 56.53 3.59
N GLN A 448 41.56 57.71 4.09
CA GLN A 448 40.53 57.81 5.13
C GLN A 448 39.21 57.13 4.74
N GLY A 449 38.77 57.30 3.48
CA GLY A 449 37.57 56.64 2.97
C GLY A 449 37.65 55.11 2.99
N VAL A 450 38.84 54.55 2.76
CA VAL A 450 39.07 53.09 2.86
C VAL A 450 39.08 52.64 4.32
N LYS A 451 39.71 53.41 5.23
CA LYS A 451 39.67 53.15 6.67
C LYS A 451 38.23 53.13 7.21
N ASP A 452 37.40 54.08 6.77
CA ASP A 452 35.99 54.16 7.15
C ASP A 452 35.22 52.92 6.66
N MET A 453 35.46 52.48 5.42
CA MET A 453 34.88 51.25 4.89
C MET A 453 35.34 50.00 5.63
N ILE A 454 36.62 49.91 6.04
CA ILE A 454 37.11 48.81 6.88
C ILE A 454 36.41 48.81 8.24
N ALA A 455 36.16 49.98 8.82
CA ALA A 455 35.38 50.10 10.06
C ALA A 455 33.92 49.62 9.85
N MET A 456 33.27 50.03 8.76
CA MET A 456 31.92 49.55 8.39
C MET A 456 31.88 48.04 8.20
N SER A 457 32.88 47.46 7.52
CA SER A 457 33.02 46.01 7.34
C SER A 457 33.07 45.28 8.68
N LYS A 458 33.91 45.75 9.61
CA LYS A 458 34.03 45.19 10.97
C LYS A 458 32.73 45.30 11.75
N GLU A 459 32.02 46.43 11.63
CA GLU A 459 30.72 46.62 12.29
C GLU A 459 29.66 45.67 11.73
N MET A 460 29.55 45.53 10.41
CA MET A 460 28.64 44.58 9.77
C MET A 460 28.95 43.13 10.18
N LYS A 461 30.24 42.73 10.17
CA LYS A 461 30.67 41.40 10.63
C LYS A 461 30.31 41.16 12.09
N LYS A 462 30.38 42.19 12.95
CA LYS A 462 29.95 42.09 14.35
C LYS A 462 28.43 41.86 14.46
N LYS A 463 27.61 42.70 13.80
CA LYS A 463 26.13 42.55 13.76
C LYS A 463 25.73 41.17 13.25
N PHE A 464 26.32 40.73 12.13
CA PHE A 464 26.12 39.40 11.58
C PHE A 464 26.54 38.28 12.53
N SER A 465 27.64 38.44 13.26
CA SER A 465 28.07 37.45 14.26
C SER A 465 27.06 37.33 15.41
N GLU A 466 26.50 38.45 15.87
CA GLU A 466 25.48 38.46 16.92
C GLU A 466 24.21 37.75 16.47
N VAL A 467 23.71 38.08 15.27
CA VAL A 467 22.56 37.41 14.66
C VAL A 467 22.81 35.91 14.49
N GLU A 468 23.93 35.50 13.89
CA GLU A 468 24.22 34.08 13.66
C GLU A 468 24.32 33.30 14.99
N LYS A 469 24.94 33.88 16.03
CA LYS A 469 25.06 33.25 17.36
C LYS A 469 23.73 33.17 18.11
N ALA A 470 22.81 34.09 17.85
CA ALA A 470 21.46 34.06 18.41
C ALA A 470 20.60 32.99 17.73
N LEU A 471 20.70 32.87 16.41
CA LEU A 471 19.95 31.89 15.62
C LEU A 471 20.51 30.47 15.77
N TYR A 472 21.83 30.29 15.71
CA TYR A 472 22.52 28.98 15.73
C TYR A 472 23.71 28.93 16.69
N GLN A 473 23.95 27.75 17.30
CA GLN A 473 25.09 27.53 18.19
C GLN A 473 26.38 27.29 17.38
N THR A 474 27.09 28.37 17.07
CA THR A 474 28.31 28.33 16.23
C THR A 474 29.51 27.61 16.85
N LYS A 475 29.48 27.32 18.15
CA LYS A 475 30.55 26.58 18.85
C LYS A 475 30.48 25.07 18.63
N ASN A 476 29.35 24.53 18.17
CA ASN A 476 29.20 23.09 17.99
C ASN A 476 30.14 22.56 16.89
N ARG A 477 30.85 21.47 17.20
CA ARG A 477 31.78 20.70 16.35
C ARG A 477 31.51 19.19 16.44
N SER A 478 30.89 18.71 17.51
CA SER A 478 30.49 17.32 17.75
C SER A 478 29.03 17.23 18.22
N GLY A 479 28.41 16.06 18.03
CA GLY A 479 27.01 15.79 18.41
C GLY A 479 26.74 15.89 19.92
N GLN A 480 27.77 15.84 20.76
CA GLN A 480 27.68 15.99 22.22
C GLN A 480 27.87 17.44 22.70
N ASP A 481 28.32 18.35 21.84
CA ASP A 481 28.54 19.75 22.20
C ASP A 481 27.27 20.50 22.65
N PRO A 482 26.04 20.16 22.22
CA PRO A 482 24.83 20.74 22.79
C PRO A 482 24.69 20.56 24.31
N LEU A 483 25.42 19.63 24.93
CA LEU A 483 25.49 19.49 26.39
C LEU A 483 26.39 20.56 27.06
N ASN A 484 27.38 21.07 26.32
CA ASN A 484 28.33 22.08 26.80
C ASN A 484 27.92 23.49 26.38
N PHE A 485 27.24 23.64 25.24
CA PHE A 485 26.82 24.92 24.69
C PHE A 485 25.31 24.92 24.44
N PRO A 486 24.54 25.80 25.10
CA PRO A 486 23.09 25.80 24.98
C PRO A 486 22.60 25.92 23.53
N ILE A 487 21.56 25.16 23.19
CA ILE A 487 20.90 25.27 21.90
C ILE A 487 20.29 26.66 21.68
N ARG A 488 20.21 27.08 20.41
CA ARG A 488 19.80 28.42 19.98
C ARG A 488 18.42 28.41 19.32
N LEU A 489 17.94 29.59 18.93
CA LEU A 489 16.55 29.82 18.56
C LEU A 489 16.03 28.85 17.51
N THR A 490 16.78 28.60 16.43
CA THR A 490 16.30 27.72 15.35
C THR A 490 16.22 26.26 15.79
N ASN A 491 17.14 25.80 16.66
CA ASN A 491 17.06 24.48 17.24
C ASN A 491 15.85 24.36 18.19
N LYS A 492 15.63 25.36 19.05
CA LYS A 492 14.49 25.36 19.98
C LYS A 492 13.16 25.31 19.23
N LEU A 493 13.03 26.10 18.17
CA LEU A 493 11.81 26.12 17.36
C LEU A 493 11.63 24.80 16.59
N ALA A 494 12.68 24.29 15.94
CA ALA A 494 12.62 22.99 15.25
C ALA A 494 12.50 21.78 16.19
N HIS A 495 12.77 21.92 17.48
CA HIS A 495 12.48 20.88 18.48
C HIS A 495 10.98 20.64 18.64
N LEU A 496 10.17 21.70 18.49
CA LEU A 496 8.71 21.57 18.56
C LEU A 496 8.15 20.67 17.44
N ASN A 497 8.77 20.67 16.26
CA ASN A 497 8.42 19.74 15.18
C ASN A 497 8.63 18.27 15.58
N SER A 498 9.67 17.98 16.36
CA SER A 498 9.92 16.62 16.84
C SER A 498 8.82 16.15 17.79
N LEU A 499 8.31 17.04 18.65
CA LEU A 499 7.22 16.75 19.59
C LEU A 499 5.88 16.63 18.86
N ALA A 500 5.56 17.59 17.99
CA ALA A 500 4.29 17.65 17.28
C ALA A 500 4.08 16.45 16.36
N GLN A 501 5.15 15.88 15.79
CA GLN A 501 5.09 14.79 14.81
C GLN A 501 5.25 13.38 15.42
N ILE A 502 5.15 13.22 16.74
CA ILE A 502 5.13 11.89 17.39
C ILE A 502 3.82 11.14 17.08
N GLY A 503 2.70 11.88 17.01
CA GLY A 503 1.38 11.34 16.70
C GLY A 503 0.73 12.09 15.53
N ASP A 504 -0.60 12.01 15.45
CA ASP A 504 -1.41 12.68 14.42
C ASP A 504 -2.37 13.75 15.00
N PHE A 505 -2.21 14.09 16.29
CA PHE A 505 -3.04 15.06 17.01
C PHE A 505 -2.66 16.52 16.71
N ALA A 506 -3.59 17.44 16.96
CA ALA A 506 -3.33 18.87 16.93
C ALA A 506 -2.22 19.26 17.92
N PRO A 507 -1.42 20.30 17.61
CA PRO A 507 -0.46 20.84 18.58
C PRO A 507 -1.20 21.36 19.82
N THR A 508 -0.59 21.16 21.00
CA THR A 508 -1.14 21.71 22.26
C THR A 508 -1.10 23.24 22.26
N SER A 509 -1.98 23.88 23.04
CA SER A 509 -1.96 25.34 23.19
C SER A 509 -0.59 25.86 23.65
N GLN A 510 0.09 25.16 24.57
CA GLN A 510 1.44 25.52 25.02
C GLN A 510 2.49 25.38 23.91
N SER A 511 2.34 24.40 23.01
CA SER A 511 3.21 24.31 21.82
C SER A 511 3.04 25.51 20.91
N ILE A 512 1.80 25.98 20.71
CA ILE A 512 1.50 27.17 19.91
C ILE A 512 2.11 28.43 20.55
N GLU A 513 1.91 28.64 21.85
CA GLU A 513 2.47 29.78 22.58
C GLU A 513 4.01 29.82 22.47
N VAL A 514 4.69 28.70 22.71
CA VAL A 514 6.15 28.61 22.60
C VAL A 514 6.63 28.82 21.15
N LYS A 515 5.88 28.31 20.16
CA LYS A 515 6.18 28.54 18.73
C LYS A 515 6.12 30.03 18.40
N ASP A 516 5.07 30.72 18.85
CA ASP A 516 4.87 32.15 18.60
C ASP A 516 5.96 32.99 19.28
N GLU A 517 6.30 32.68 20.54
CA GLU A 517 7.39 33.35 21.28
C GLU A 517 8.73 33.19 20.55
N LEU A 518 9.12 31.96 20.22
CA LEU A 518 10.39 31.69 19.53
C LEU A 518 10.42 32.28 18.13
N THR A 519 9.29 32.28 17.42
CA THR A 519 9.17 32.91 16.10
C THR A 519 9.40 34.42 16.20
N ALA A 520 8.78 35.09 17.18
CA ALA A 520 8.99 36.52 17.41
C ALA A 520 10.46 36.85 17.72
N GLU A 521 11.12 36.03 18.54
CA GLU A 521 12.56 36.21 18.82
C GLU A 521 13.45 35.98 17.60
N ILE A 522 13.12 35.03 16.73
CA ILE A 522 13.84 34.83 15.46
C ILE A 522 13.62 36.03 14.54
N GLU A 523 12.39 36.49 14.38
CA GLU A 523 12.06 37.63 13.52
C GLU A 523 12.75 38.93 13.98
N LYS A 524 12.96 39.13 15.29
CA LYS A 524 13.81 40.23 15.79
C LYS A 524 15.25 40.14 15.28
N GLN A 525 15.84 38.94 15.25
CA GLN A 525 17.19 38.74 14.71
C GLN A 525 17.25 38.91 13.19
N LEU A 526 16.20 38.48 12.49
CA LEU A 526 16.07 38.65 11.05
C LEU A 526 15.91 40.13 10.65
N ALA A 527 15.19 40.92 11.45
CA ALA A 527 15.09 42.36 11.23
C ALA A 527 16.46 43.07 11.31
N ILE A 528 17.34 42.65 12.23
CA ILE A 528 18.72 43.17 12.31
C ILE A 528 19.50 42.80 11.04
N PHE A 529 19.38 41.55 10.58
CA PHE A 529 20.00 41.10 9.33
C PHE A 529 19.50 41.92 8.13
N ASP A 530 18.18 42.09 7.99
CA ASP A 530 17.56 42.85 6.92
C ASP A 530 17.97 44.33 6.94
N GLN A 531 18.10 44.93 8.12
CA GLN A 531 18.62 46.29 8.28
C GLN A 531 20.05 46.41 7.74
N VAL A 532 20.92 45.45 8.06
CA VAL A 532 22.31 45.44 7.53
C VAL A 532 22.30 45.32 6.01
N LEU A 533 21.42 44.50 5.43
CA LEU A 533 21.30 44.37 3.98
C LEU A 533 20.82 45.66 3.31
N GLN A 534 19.79 46.30 3.85
CA GLN A 534 19.12 47.44 3.20
C GLN A 534 19.84 48.77 3.41
N SER A 535 20.47 48.97 4.58
CA SER A 535 21.20 50.18 4.92
C SER A 535 22.70 50.01 4.74
N ASP A 536 23.30 49.11 5.51
CA ASP A 536 24.75 49.14 5.72
C ASP A 536 25.50 48.64 4.48
N ILE A 537 25.03 47.57 3.85
CA ILE A 537 25.59 47.07 2.57
C ILE A 537 25.37 48.07 1.44
N LYS A 538 24.21 48.73 1.39
CA LYS A 538 23.94 49.74 0.36
C LYS A 538 24.93 50.90 0.47
N LYS A 539 25.12 51.47 1.67
CA LYS A 539 26.09 52.52 1.94
C LYS A 539 27.53 52.07 1.64
N PHE A 540 27.86 50.83 2.01
CA PHE A 540 29.17 50.25 1.72
C PHE A 540 29.45 50.19 0.21
N ASN A 541 28.47 49.76 -0.59
CA ASN A 541 28.60 49.72 -2.05
C ASN A 541 28.69 51.12 -2.67
N GLU A 542 27.91 52.09 -2.17
CA GLU A 542 27.98 53.48 -2.62
C GLU A 542 29.37 54.09 -2.37
N GLN A 543 29.96 53.86 -1.19
CA GLN A 543 31.32 54.30 -0.87
C GLN A 543 32.39 53.57 -1.68
N PHE A 544 32.24 52.25 -1.88
CA PHE A 544 33.14 51.46 -2.72
C PHE A 544 33.27 52.07 -4.11
N ASN A 545 32.13 52.42 -4.71
CA ASN A 545 32.07 53.02 -6.04
C ASN A 545 32.59 54.46 -6.04
N ALA A 546 32.26 55.26 -5.03
CA ALA A 546 32.72 56.66 -4.94
C ALA A 546 34.26 56.77 -4.83
N LEU A 547 34.90 55.78 -4.21
CA LEU A 547 36.35 55.69 -4.09
C LEU A 547 37.04 55.05 -5.31
N ASN A 548 36.27 54.68 -6.34
CA ASN A 548 36.75 53.99 -7.55
C ASN A 548 37.61 52.75 -7.22
N LEU A 549 37.23 51.98 -6.19
CA LEU A 549 37.95 50.78 -5.81
C LEU A 549 37.70 49.66 -6.83
N GLU A 550 38.74 48.87 -7.08
CA GLU A 550 38.69 47.79 -8.06
C GLU A 550 38.20 46.48 -7.43
N TYR A 551 37.23 45.82 -8.05
CA TYR A 551 36.70 44.55 -7.53
C TYR A 551 37.63 43.36 -7.82
N LEU A 552 38.39 43.41 -8.92
CA LEU A 552 39.28 42.33 -9.36
C LEU A 552 40.74 42.77 -9.28
N VAL A 553 41.33 42.61 -8.09
CA VAL A 553 42.73 42.94 -7.84
C VAL A 553 43.47 41.65 -7.46
N ILE A 554 44.72 41.52 -7.91
CA ILE A 554 45.59 40.40 -7.51
C ILE A 554 45.90 40.56 -6.01
N GLU A 555 45.54 39.56 -5.20
CA GLU A 555 45.93 39.52 -3.79
C GLU A 555 47.46 39.59 -3.69
N LYS A 556 47.97 40.57 -2.93
CA LYS A 556 49.41 40.64 -2.64
C LYS A 556 49.77 39.39 -1.82
N GLU A 557 50.82 38.66 -2.25
CA GLU A 557 51.36 37.55 -1.47
C GLU A 557 51.72 38.03 -0.06
N LYS A 558 51.16 37.38 0.96
CA LYS A 558 51.58 37.59 2.35
C LYS A 558 53.04 37.14 2.47
N LYS A 559 53.95 38.09 2.72
CA LYS A 559 55.33 37.81 3.13
C LYS A 559 55.38 37.11 4.48
#